data_AF-A0A7S7TA58-F1
#
_entry.id   AF-A0A7S7TA58-F1
#
_cell.length_a   1.000
_cell.length_b   1.000
_cell.length_c   1.000
_cell.angle_alpha   90.00
_cell.angle_beta   90.00
_cell.angle_gamma   90.00
#
_symmetry.space_group_name_H-M   'P 1'
#
loop_
_entity.id
_entity.type
_entity.pdbx_description
1 polymer ?
#
loop_
_entity_poly.entity_id
_entity_poly.type
_entity_poly.pdbx_seq_one_letter_code
_entity_poly.pdbx_strand_id
1 'polypeptide(L)' 'MNRTTSCAGCGHALVPMLTAKGRVEPSCLWCEGLDARALDMAKWADSPFGKPERSVRQSFE' A
#
# COMPACT_ATOMS: atom_id res chain seq x y z
N MET A 1 -21.58 15.48 8.08
CA MET A 1 -20.23 16.07 8.23
C MET A 1 -19.28 14.92 8.54
N ASN A 2 -18.62 14.38 7.53
CA ASN A 2 -17.70 13.26 7.70
C ASN A 2 -16.41 13.85 8.27
N ARG A 3 -16.18 13.67 9.57
CA ARG A 3 -14.98 14.17 10.25
C ARG A 3 -13.81 13.27 9.84
N THR A 4 -13.29 13.50 8.65
CA THR A 4 -12.13 12.78 8.13
C THR A 4 -10.96 13.09 9.04
N THR A 5 -10.53 12.10 9.83
CA THR A 5 -9.38 12.22 10.71
C THR A 5 -8.11 12.24 9.87
N SER A 6 -7.29 13.27 10.02
CA SER A 6 -6.02 13.41 9.29
C SER A 6 -4.82 12.94 10.11
N CYS A 7 -3.81 12.41 9.43
CA CYS A 7 -2.53 12.04 10.03
C CYS A 7 -1.78 13.29 10.49
N ALA A 8 -1.30 13.30 11.73
CA ALA A 8 -0.48 14.40 12.24
C ALA A 8 0.90 14.51 11.57
N GLY A 9 1.40 13.42 10.96
CA GLY A 9 2.70 13.39 10.30
C GLY A 9 2.68 13.94 8.87
N CYS A 10 1.79 13.43 8.01
CA CYS A 10 1.74 13.79 6.59
C CYS A 10 0.48 14.55 6.16
N GLY A 11 -0.46 14.82 7.07
CA GLY A 11 -1.71 15.55 6.79
C GLY A 11 -2.77 14.77 5.98
N HIS A 12 -2.44 13.58 5.47
CA HIS A 12 -3.37 12.77 4.68
C HIS A 12 -4.46 12.14 5.54
N ALA A 13 -5.61 11.85 4.94
CA ALA A 13 -6.70 11.16 5.60
C ALA A 13 -6.26 9.79 6.13
N LEU A 14 -6.60 9.50 7.39
CA LEU A 14 -6.47 8.18 7.99
C LEU A 14 -7.56 7.28 7.44
N VAL A 15 -7.22 6.02 7.22
CA VAL A 15 -8.17 5.00 6.80
C VAL A 15 -8.46 4.05 7.96
N PRO A 16 -9.69 3.54 8.08
CA PRO A 16 -10.00 2.49 9.05
C PRO A 16 -9.32 1.18 8.63
N MET A 17 -8.43 0.65 9.47
CA MET A 17 -7.75 -0.63 9.29
C MET A 17 -8.19 -1.64 10.34
N LEU A 18 -8.45 -2.87 9.90
CA LEU A 18 -8.76 -3.97 10.81
C LEU A 18 -7.47 -4.54 11.40
N THR A 19 -7.39 -4.53 12.72
CA THR A 19 -6.25 -5.09 13.45
C THR A 19 -6.43 -6.59 13.69
N ALA A 20 -5.33 -7.30 14.00
CA ALA A 20 -5.36 -8.73 14.36
C ALA A 20 -6.27 -9.06 15.56
N LYS A 21 -6.61 -8.05 16.37
CA LYS A 21 -7.55 -8.18 17.51
C LYS A 21 -9.02 -8.00 17.10
N GLY A 22 -9.31 -7.90 15.80
CA GLY A 22 -10.66 -7.70 15.25
C GLY A 22 -11.22 -6.29 15.49
N ARG A 23 -10.40 -5.34 15.92
CA ARG A 23 -10.80 -3.94 16.12
C ARG A 23 -10.44 -3.10 14.91
N VAL A 24 -11.30 -2.14 14.58
CA VAL A 24 -11.04 -1.14 13.54
C VAL A 24 -10.34 0.04 14.19
N GLU A 25 -9.12 0.34 13.74
CA GLU A 25 -8.35 1.49 14.20
C GLU A 25 -7.91 2.36 13.01
N PRO A 26 -7.85 3.69 13.17
CA PRO A 26 -7.41 4.58 12.09
C PRO A 26 -5.89 4.47 11.91
N SER A 27 -5.47 4.20 10.68
CA SER A 27 -4.06 4.03 10.29
C SER A 27 -3.69 4.98 9.15
N CYS A 28 -2.43 5.44 9.15
CA CYS A 28 -1.90 6.28 8.08
C CYS A 28 -1.07 5.45 7.12
N LEU A 29 -1.72 4.96 6.06
CA LEU A 29 -1.06 4.13 5.05
C LEU A 29 0.08 4.82 4.28
N TRP A 30 0.12 6.17 4.30
CA TRP A 30 1.20 6.96 3.72
C TRP A 30 2.45 6.97 4.60
N CYS A 31 2.29 7.13 5.92
CA CYS A 31 3.41 7.16 6.87
C CYS A 31 3.85 5.76 7.29
N GLU A 32 2.91 4.83 7.45
CA GLU A 32 3.18 3.44 7.78
C GLU A 32 3.87 2.70 6.64
N GLY A 33 3.98 3.35 5.47
CA GLY A 33 4.61 2.80 4.29
C GLY A 33 3.93 1.50 3.96
N LEU A 34 2.72 1.57 3.36
CA LEU A 34 2.22 0.47 2.55
C LEU A 34 3.43 -0.07 1.79
N ASP A 35 3.90 -1.25 2.18
CA ASP A 35 5.12 -1.82 1.63
C ASP A 35 4.92 -1.76 0.13
N ALA A 36 5.66 -0.89 -0.58
CA ALA A 36 5.42 -0.65 -1.99
C ALA A 36 5.50 -1.98 -2.76
N ARG A 37 6.21 -2.94 -2.18
CA ARG A 37 6.26 -4.34 -2.56
C ARG A 37 4.94 -5.07 -2.39
N ALA A 38 4.21 -4.93 -1.29
CA ALA A 38 2.87 -5.51 -1.11
C ALA A 38 1.87 -4.92 -2.11
N LEU A 39 1.95 -3.61 -2.38
CA LEU A 39 1.10 -2.93 -3.36
C LEU A 39 1.42 -3.36 -4.81
N ASP A 40 2.70 -3.53 -5.13
CA ASP A 40 3.16 -4.07 -6.41
C ASP A 40 2.72 -5.53 -6.58
N MET A 41 2.87 -6.36 -5.55
CA MET A 41 2.47 -7.77 -5.59
C MET A 41 0.95 -7.96 -5.74
N ALA A 42 0.14 -7.07 -5.16
CA ALA A 42 -1.31 -7.09 -5.34
C ALA A 42 -1.74 -6.85 -6.79
N LYS A 43 -0.97 -6.08 -7.59
CA LYS A 43 -1.25 -5.86 -9.02
C LYS A 43 -1.08 -7.11 -9.88
N TRP A 44 -0.32 -8.09 -9.40
CA TRP A 44 -0.02 -9.33 -10.14
C TRP A 44 -0.87 -10.52 -9.70
N ALA A 45 -1.64 -10.41 -8.61
CA ALA A 45 -2.40 -11.52 -8.05
C ALA A 45 -3.46 -12.07 -9.02
N ASP A 46 -3.98 -11.21 -9.91
CA ASP A 46 -4.97 -11.58 -10.94
C ASP A 46 -4.37 -11.75 -12.35
N SER A 47 -3.05 -11.61 -12.51
CA SER A 47 -2.40 -11.75 -13.82
C SER A 47 -2.20 -13.24 -14.16
N PRO A 48 -2.76 -13.74 -15.27
CA PRO A 48 -2.54 -15.13 -15.70
C PRO A 48 -1.09 -15.40 -16.12
N PHE A 49 -0.32 -14.34 -16.34
CA PHE A 49 1.13 -14.37 -16.53
C PHE A 49 1.75 -13.92 -15.19
N GLY A 50 2.44 -14.83 -14.51
CA GLY A 50 3.05 -14.55 -13.20
C GLY A 50 4.00 -13.35 -13.20
N LYS A 51 4.48 -12.97 -12.01
CA LYS A 51 5.35 -11.80 -11.81
C LYS A 51 6.47 -11.73 -12.88
N PRO A 52 6.67 -10.59 -13.56
CA PRO A 52 7.73 -10.47 -14.54
C PRO A 52 9.08 -10.74 -13.87
N GLU A 53 9.84 -11.66 -14.46
CA GLU A 53 11.24 -11.84 -14.09
C GLU A 53 11.95 -10.51 -14.26
N ARG A 54 12.72 -10.10 -13.24
CA ARG A 54 13.36 -8.80 -13.19
C ARG A 54 14.36 -8.73 -14.34
N SER A 55 13.94 -8.18 -15.47
CA SER A 55 14.77 -8.08 -16.67
C SER A 55 16.04 -7.34 -16.28
N VAL A 56 17.19 -8.01 -16.43
CA VAL A 56 18.50 -7.37 -16.34
C VAL A 56 18.44 -6.12 -17.19
N ARG A 57 18.78 -4.96 -16.62
CA ARG A 57 18.83 -3.68 -17.33
C ARG A 57 19.68 -3.88 -18.58
N GLN A 58 19.04 -4.04 -19.73
CA GLN A 58 19.75 -3.92 -21.01
C GLN A 58 20.05 -2.43 -21.15
N SER A 59 21.33 -2.08 -21.00
CA SER A 59 21.84 -0.79 -21.46
C SER A 59 21.61 -0.75 -22.96
N PHE A 60 20.76 0.16 -23.40
CA PHE A 60 20.70 0.54 -24.80
C PHE A 60 21.86 1.50 -25.03
N GLU A 61 22.89 1.02 -25.72
CA GLU A 61 23.97 1.83 -26.29
C GLU A 61 23.49 2.56 -27.55
#